data_AF-A0A7Y3K9B7-F1
#
_entry.id   AF-A0A7Y3K9B7-F1
#
_cell.length_a   1.000
_cell.length_b   1.000
_cell.length_c   1.000
_cell.angle_alpha   90.00
_cell.angle_beta   90.00
_cell.angle_gamma   90.00
#
_symmetry.space_group_name_H-M   'P 1'
#
loop_
_entity.id
_entity.type
_entity.pdbx_description
1 polymer ?
#
loop_
_entity_poly.entity_id
_entity_poly.type
_entity_poly.pdbx_seq_one_letter_code
_entity_poly.pdbx_strand_id
1 'polypeptide(L)'
;MRNKIVAHDRRSFHHFLFWIGMMVLVISGGAVRLRADAPPLLTLDPWVGSEIAQTWDHPMEENKAWIRNDGQSAHIFWYNSFGRIRFQPDNAYSPAIGYRVMYVDLGTHSPLLPEQLTDQSLVLGAHLVRNSRWDLGVVLGGGYSGNSPFGDSRAYYGLGHIQLGRRISSKDQFDVTLDYIGNGGLMPDVPLPGFGWEHRGKEAFWRLGYPTDEIRLHPVPRVGFIGYYEAPIDGRAEVSYRIIKGLYGFADFQNYFEGYTINTYPDQQRLFMEFSRIEAGIRVIHEPLFDISVALGYAFNQEFMSGFDIRSLQPQAQIANAPYVAFLIRGKF
;
A
#
# COMPACT_ATOMS: atom_id res chain seq x y z
N MET A 1 -35.14 -22.66 -51.76
CA MET A 1 -34.93 -22.14 -50.40
C MET A 1 -34.61 -23.28 -49.45
N ARG A 2 -33.42 -23.31 -48.82
CA ARG A 2 -33.10 -24.19 -47.68
C ARG A 2 -32.05 -23.49 -46.82
N ASN A 3 -32.45 -22.97 -45.66
CA ASN A 3 -31.53 -22.34 -44.72
C ASN A 3 -30.77 -23.42 -43.94
N LYS A 4 -29.43 -23.43 -44.06
CA LYS A 4 -28.57 -24.18 -43.14
C LYS A 4 -28.35 -23.33 -41.89
N ILE A 5 -28.95 -23.73 -40.77
CA ILE A 5 -28.60 -23.19 -39.45
C ILE A 5 -27.29 -23.85 -39.02
N VAL A 6 -26.23 -23.06 -38.88
CA VAL A 6 -24.94 -23.53 -38.35
C VAL A 6 -25.04 -23.56 -36.83
N ALA A 7 -24.98 -24.75 -36.23
CA ALA A 7 -24.94 -24.89 -34.78
C ALA A 7 -23.54 -24.49 -34.28
N HIS A 8 -23.43 -23.35 -33.61
CA HIS A 8 -22.20 -22.96 -32.93
C HIS A 8 -22.00 -23.79 -31.66
N ASP A 9 -20.83 -24.43 -31.55
CA ASP A 9 -20.45 -25.23 -30.40
C ASP A 9 -20.27 -24.35 -29.15
N ARG A 10 -21.06 -24.63 -28.09
CA ARG A 10 -21.00 -23.93 -26.81
C ARG A 10 -19.83 -24.36 -25.92
N ARG A 11 -19.10 -25.43 -26.25
CA ARG A 11 -18.05 -25.98 -25.36
C ARG A 11 -16.78 -25.15 -25.32
N SER A 12 -16.43 -24.42 -26.38
CA SER A 12 -15.25 -23.55 -26.37
C SER A 12 -15.39 -22.35 -25.44
N PHE A 13 -16.61 -21.83 -25.26
CA PHE A 13 -16.86 -20.62 -24.47
C PHE A 13 -16.63 -20.82 -22.96
N HIS A 14 -16.96 -22.00 -22.43
CA HIS A 14 -16.74 -22.32 -21.01
C HIS A 14 -15.27 -22.63 -20.70
N HIS A 15 -14.53 -23.28 -21.61
CA HIS A 15 -13.08 -23.42 -21.45
C HIS A 15 -12.35 -22.06 -21.60
N PHE A 16 -12.82 -21.17 -22.47
CA PHE A 16 -12.27 -19.82 -22.61
C PHE A 16 -12.48 -18.99 -21.33
N LEU A 17 -13.66 -19.06 -20.71
CA LEU A 17 -13.94 -18.44 -19.41
C LEU A 17 -13.08 -19.01 -18.27
N PHE A 18 -12.81 -20.32 -18.28
CA PHE A 18 -11.96 -20.96 -17.27
C PHE A 18 -10.49 -20.50 -17.35
N TRP A 19 -9.98 -20.25 -18.56
CA TRP A 19 -8.63 -19.70 -18.76
C TRP A 19 -8.55 -18.18 -18.57
N ILE A 20 -9.61 -17.42 -18.86
CA ILE A 20 -9.72 -15.98 -18.50
C ILE A 20 -9.63 -15.78 -16.98
N GLY A 21 -10.07 -16.77 -16.18
CA GLY A 21 -9.89 -16.76 -14.72
C GLY A 21 -8.43 -16.87 -14.25
N MET A 22 -7.47 -17.14 -15.15
CA MET A 22 -6.06 -17.39 -14.78
C MET A 22 -5.05 -16.49 -15.51
N MET A 23 -5.46 -15.77 -16.57
CA MET A 23 -4.56 -14.97 -17.39
C MET A 23 -5.36 -13.99 -18.27
N VAL A 24 -4.74 -12.84 -18.62
CA VAL A 24 -4.99 -11.95 -19.80
C VAL A 24 -5.55 -10.53 -19.58
N LEU A 25 -4.78 -9.58 -20.14
CA LEU A 25 -5.09 -8.26 -20.73
C LEU A 25 -5.73 -7.10 -19.90
N VAL A 26 -5.71 -5.90 -20.52
CA VAL A 26 -4.98 -4.74 -19.93
C VAL A 26 -5.41 -3.32 -20.56
N ILE A 27 -5.02 -2.11 -20.02
CA ILE A 27 -5.43 -0.63 -20.25
C ILE A 27 -6.71 -0.20 -19.53
N SER A 28 -6.84 0.92 -18.78
CA SER A 28 -5.95 1.87 -18.07
C SER A 28 -6.87 2.75 -17.21
N GLY A 29 -6.39 3.27 -16.07
CA GLY A 29 -7.15 4.24 -15.26
C GLY A 29 -7.20 3.93 -13.75
N GLY A 30 -6.50 2.88 -13.31
CA GLY A 30 -6.28 2.60 -11.89
C GLY A 30 -5.37 3.66 -11.23
N ALA A 31 -5.98 4.55 -10.45
CA ALA A 31 -5.25 5.39 -9.51
C ALA A 31 -4.67 4.51 -8.38
N VAL A 32 -3.36 4.28 -8.49
CA VAL A 32 -2.54 3.39 -7.66
C VAL A 32 -2.73 3.67 -6.16
N ARG A 33 -3.11 2.62 -5.41
CA ARG A 33 -3.05 2.55 -3.93
C ARG A 33 -1.95 1.55 -3.53
N LEU A 34 -0.68 1.94 -3.65
CA LEU A 34 0.42 1.19 -3.05
C LEU A 34 0.58 1.59 -1.58
N ARG A 35 1.08 0.67 -0.75
CA ARG A 35 1.40 0.93 0.67
C ARG A 35 2.42 2.07 0.75
N ALA A 36 2.21 3.04 1.64
CA ALA A 36 3.03 4.27 1.71
C ALA A 36 4.40 4.08 2.38
N ASP A 37 4.71 2.83 2.74
CA ASP A 37 5.74 2.49 3.70
C ASP A 37 7.09 2.26 3.01
N ALA A 38 7.06 1.93 1.71
CA ALA A 38 8.23 1.91 0.84
C ALA A 38 8.67 3.35 0.48
N PRO A 39 9.85 3.82 0.93
CA PRO A 39 10.33 5.19 0.69
C PRO A 39 10.33 5.69 -0.78
N PRO A 40 10.52 4.83 -1.82
CA PRO A 40 10.47 5.27 -3.21
C PRO A 40 9.11 5.85 -3.63
N LEU A 41 8.02 5.30 -3.10
CA LEU A 41 6.66 5.68 -3.51
C LEU A 41 6.35 7.12 -3.11
N LEU A 42 6.88 7.53 -1.96
CA LEU A 42 6.77 8.88 -1.42
C LEU A 42 7.50 9.94 -2.25
N THR A 43 8.49 9.60 -3.10
CA THR A 43 9.34 10.64 -3.75
C THR A 43 9.82 10.34 -5.18
N LEU A 44 10.23 9.10 -5.49
CA LEU A 44 10.81 8.70 -6.78
C LEU A 44 9.77 8.22 -7.80
N ASP A 45 8.60 7.79 -7.33
CA ASP A 45 7.57 7.23 -8.21
C ASP A 45 7.08 8.29 -9.23
N PRO A 46 6.87 7.95 -10.51
CA PRO A 46 6.58 8.96 -11.52
C PRO A 46 5.40 9.87 -11.21
N TRP A 47 5.57 11.16 -11.46
CA TRP A 47 4.50 12.15 -11.35
C TRP A 47 3.55 12.06 -12.54
N VAL A 48 2.26 12.27 -12.28
CA VAL A 48 1.22 12.32 -13.32
C VAL A 48 0.97 13.79 -13.63
N GLY A 49 1.26 14.23 -14.86
CA GLY A 49 1.04 15.63 -15.28
C GLY A 49 1.93 16.65 -14.55
N SER A 50 1.41 17.87 -14.41
CA SER A 50 2.09 19.05 -13.86
C SER A 50 1.80 19.31 -12.36
N GLU A 51 1.19 18.35 -11.67
CA GLU A 51 0.80 18.40 -10.25
C GLU A 51 2.02 18.74 -9.36
N ILE A 52 1.93 19.74 -8.50
CA ILE A 52 2.99 20.14 -7.55
C ILE A 52 2.96 19.25 -6.30
N ALA A 53 1.78 18.81 -5.90
CA ALA A 53 1.56 17.99 -4.71
C ALA A 53 0.45 16.94 -4.90
N GLN A 54 0.56 15.85 -4.16
CA GLN A 54 -0.43 14.77 -4.08
C GLN A 54 -0.62 14.37 -2.62
N THR A 55 -1.86 14.15 -2.19
CA THR A 55 -2.23 13.61 -0.87
C THR A 55 -3.19 12.44 -1.03
N TRP A 56 -3.11 11.47 -0.12
CA TRP A 56 -4.01 10.34 0.01
C TRP A 56 -4.31 10.15 1.50
N ASP A 57 -5.58 10.32 1.86
CA ASP A 57 -6.05 10.31 3.24
C ASP A 57 -7.12 9.23 3.39
N HIS A 58 -6.92 8.29 4.32
CA HIS A 58 -7.75 7.10 4.50
C HIS A 58 -8.16 6.92 5.98
N PRO A 59 -9.17 7.68 6.48
CA PRO A 59 -9.82 7.40 7.75
C PRO A 59 -10.74 6.17 7.66
N MET A 60 -10.72 5.35 8.71
CA MET A 60 -11.54 4.15 8.89
C MET A 60 -11.99 4.05 10.35
N GLU A 61 -13.24 3.66 10.57
CA GLU A 61 -13.86 3.50 11.89
C GLU A 61 -14.41 2.08 12.01
N GLU A 62 -13.87 1.28 12.93
CA GLU A 62 -14.33 -0.08 13.21
C GLU A 62 -15.37 -0.13 14.33
N ASN A 63 -16.40 -0.95 14.16
CA ASN A 63 -17.35 -1.22 15.23
C ASN A 63 -16.66 -1.85 16.44
N LYS A 64 -17.17 -1.53 17.64
CA LYS A 64 -16.72 -2.07 18.92
C LYS A 64 -16.58 -3.61 18.91
N ALA A 65 -15.39 -4.09 19.25
CA ALA A 65 -15.03 -5.50 19.27
C ALA A 65 -14.50 -5.96 20.64
N TRP A 66 -14.55 -7.25 20.93
CA TRP A 66 -14.03 -7.84 22.17
C TRP A 66 -12.55 -8.19 22.05
N ILE A 67 -11.77 -7.91 23.09
CA ILE A 67 -10.39 -8.36 23.23
C ILE A 67 -10.42 -9.76 23.87
N ARG A 68 -9.86 -10.75 23.18
CA ARG A 68 -9.79 -12.13 23.67
C ARG A 68 -8.94 -12.21 24.94
N ASN A 69 -9.38 -13.02 25.90
CA ASN A 69 -8.73 -13.30 27.19
C ASN A 69 -8.64 -12.14 28.20
N ASP A 70 -9.01 -10.91 27.83
CA ASP A 70 -8.97 -9.74 28.72
C ASP A 70 -10.37 -9.29 29.20
N GLY A 71 -11.44 -9.68 28.48
CA GLY A 71 -12.82 -9.28 28.81
C GLY A 71 -13.14 -7.80 28.55
N GLN A 72 -12.13 -7.02 28.13
CA GLN A 72 -12.28 -5.66 27.64
C GLN A 72 -12.70 -5.65 26.17
N SER A 73 -12.95 -4.44 25.68
CA SER A 73 -13.32 -4.16 24.30
C SER A 73 -12.44 -3.08 23.70
N ALA A 74 -12.23 -3.15 22.39
CA ALA A 74 -11.58 -2.12 21.58
C ALA A 74 -12.61 -1.47 20.64
N HIS A 75 -12.30 -0.28 20.18
CA HIS A 75 -13.01 0.45 19.13
C HIS A 75 -11.95 1.18 18.32
N ILE A 76 -11.68 0.70 17.10
CA ILE A 76 -10.50 1.11 16.35
C ILE A 76 -10.84 2.26 15.41
N PHE A 77 -10.28 3.44 15.66
CA PHE A 77 -10.17 4.48 14.66
C PHE A 77 -8.78 4.40 14.01
N TRP A 78 -8.75 4.38 12.69
CA TRP A 78 -7.54 4.26 11.89
C TRP A 78 -7.45 5.46 10.93
N TYR A 79 -6.33 6.17 10.93
CA TYR A 79 -6.07 7.26 10.00
C TYR A 79 -4.70 7.06 9.36
N ASN A 80 -4.68 6.79 8.06
CA ASN A 80 -3.45 6.74 7.28
C ASN A 80 -3.49 7.84 6.22
N SER A 81 -2.58 8.80 6.34
CA SER A 81 -2.37 9.91 5.42
C SER A 81 -0.95 9.85 4.89
N PHE A 82 -0.79 9.96 3.58
CA PHE A 82 0.52 10.09 2.96
C PHE A 82 0.45 11.03 1.77
N GLY A 83 1.57 11.64 1.45
CA GLY A 83 1.60 12.60 0.37
C GLY A 83 3.01 13.01 0.00
N ARG A 84 3.09 13.82 -1.04
CA ARG A 84 4.35 14.26 -1.61
C ARG A 84 4.24 15.58 -2.35
N ILE A 85 5.33 16.33 -2.36
CA ILE A 85 5.46 17.67 -2.92
C ILE A 85 6.77 17.72 -3.69
N ARG A 86 6.76 18.21 -4.93
CA ARG A 86 7.98 18.48 -5.72
C ARG A 86 8.17 19.98 -5.94
N PHE A 87 9.42 20.43 -5.93
CA PHE A 87 9.72 21.87 -6.01
C PHE A 87 9.58 22.47 -7.42
N GLN A 88 9.77 21.67 -8.46
CA GLN A 88 9.77 22.11 -9.87
C GLN A 88 9.05 21.06 -10.74
N PRO A 89 7.74 21.24 -11.02
CA PRO A 89 6.94 20.25 -11.76
C PRO A 89 7.47 19.90 -13.16
N ASP A 90 8.10 20.86 -13.84
CA ASP A 90 8.63 20.69 -15.20
C ASP A 90 10.03 20.06 -15.23
N ASN A 91 10.66 19.84 -14.07
CA ASN A 91 12.00 19.28 -13.97
C ASN A 91 11.95 17.82 -13.49
N ALA A 92 12.31 16.88 -14.36
CA ALA A 92 12.34 15.44 -14.07
C ALA A 92 13.40 15.00 -13.02
N TYR A 93 14.30 15.94 -12.65
CA TYR A 93 15.31 15.81 -11.58
C TYR A 93 14.94 16.62 -10.33
N SER A 94 13.75 17.25 -10.28
CA SER A 94 13.34 18.00 -9.11
C SER A 94 13.29 17.11 -7.88
N PRO A 95 13.90 17.49 -6.75
CA PRO A 95 13.70 16.77 -5.51
C PRO A 95 12.23 16.83 -5.09
N ALA A 96 11.80 15.81 -4.37
CA ALA A 96 10.49 15.72 -3.76
C ALA A 96 10.62 15.47 -2.26
N ILE A 97 9.79 16.15 -1.48
CA ILE A 97 9.52 15.80 -0.08
C ILE A 97 8.31 14.87 -0.08
N GLY A 98 8.40 13.77 0.66
CA GLY A 98 7.29 12.87 0.93
C GLY A 98 7.04 12.74 2.43
N TYR A 99 5.80 12.44 2.82
CA TYR A 99 5.42 12.22 4.20
C TYR A 99 4.46 11.03 4.34
N ARG A 100 4.44 10.44 5.52
CA ARG A 100 3.43 9.49 6.00
C ARG A 100 3.05 9.85 7.43
N VAL A 101 1.77 9.76 7.74
CA VAL A 101 1.17 9.91 9.08
C VAL A 101 0.14 8.79 9.22
N MET A 102 0.48 7.79 10.03
CA MET A 102 -0.43 6.78 10.53
C MET A 102 -0.75 7.07 12.00
N TYR A 103 -2.03 6.99 12.33
CA TYR A 103 -2.55 7.09 13.69
C TYR A 103 -3.60 6.01 13.89
N VAL A 104 -3.53 5.34 15.04
CA VAL A 104 -4.47 4.32 15.47
C VAL A 104 -4.89 4.66 16.88
N ASP A 105 -6.18 4.83 17.11
CA ASP A 105 -6.79 4.83 18.44
C ASP A 105 -7.49 3.47 18.60
N LEU A 106 -7.15 2.72 19.64
CA LEU A 106 -7.71 1.39 19.91
C LEU A 106 -8.95 1.46 20.81
N GLY A 107 -9.30 2.63 21.35
CA GLY A 107 -10.53 2.87 22.10
C GLY A 107 -10.73 1.92 23.29
N THR A 108 -9.63 1.54 23.95
CA THR A 108 -9.60 0.46 24.95
C THR A 108 -8.91 0.88 26.25
N HIS A 109 -9.29 0.22 27.35
CA HIS A 109 -8.63 0.35 28.66
C HIS A 109 -7.91 -0.96 29.04
N SER A 110 -7.60 -1.80 28.05
CA SER A 110 -6.88 -3.06 28.24
C SER A 110 -5.47 -2.81 28.79
N PRO A 111 -5.00 -3.56 29.80
CA PRO A 111 -3.60 -3.51 30.23
C PRO A 111 -2.65 -4.18 29.21
N LEU A 112 -3.19 -4.90 28.21
CA LEU A 112 -2.41 -5.62 27.20
C LEU A 112 -2.09 -4.77 25.96
N LEU A 113 -2.85 -3.69 25.73
CA LEU A 113 -2.77 -2.85 24.54
C LEU A 113 -2.62 -1.38 24.93
N PRO A 114 -1.82 -0.57 24.21
CA PRO A 114 -1.83 0.88 24.39
C PRO A 114 -3.16 1.47 23.91
N GLU A 115 -3.53 2.63 24.43
CA GLU A 115 -4.73 3.36 23.96
C GLU A 115 -4.57 3.83 22.50
N GLN A 116 -3.36 4.24 22.12
CA GLN A 116 -3.05 4.79 20.80
C GLN A 116 -1.68 4.33 20.28
N LEU A 117 -1.52 4.37 18.96
CA LEU A 117 -0.28 4.13 18.22
C LEU A 117 -0.14 5.18 17.12
N THR A 118 1.07 5.67 16.87
CA THR A 118 1.36 6.55 15.73
C THR A 118 2.65 6.15 15.05
N ASP A 119 2.69 6.27 13.72
CA ASP A 119 3.91 6.20 12.92
C ASP A 119 3.92 7.40 11.96
N GLN A 120 4.94 8.24 12.04
CA GLN A 120 5.06 9.46 11.26
C GLN A 120 6.45 9.52 10.64
N SER A 121 6.54 9.76 9.33
CA SER A 121 7.81 9.89 8.64
C SER A 121 7.85 11.02 7.63
N LEU A 122 9.06 11.54 7.41
CA LEU A 122 9.38 12.56 6.43
C LEU A 122 10.62 12.12 5.65
N VAL A 123 10.54 12.21 4.32
CA VAL A 123 11.60 11.81 3.41
C VAL A 123 11.87 12.90 2.36
N LEU A 124 13.12 12.98 1.92
CA LEU A 124 13.57 13.73 0.75
C LEU A 124 14.13 12.74 -0.27
N GLY A 125 13.65 12.81 -1.51
CA GLY A 125 14.13 11.97 -2.59
C GLY A 125 14.41 12.73 -3.88
N ALA A 126 15.33 12.22 -4.69
CA ALA A 126 15.70 12.80 -5.97
C ALA A 126 16.26 11.76 -6.95
N HIS A 127 16.09 11.99 -8.24
CA HIS A 127 16.86 11.32 -9.28
C HIS A 127 18.22 12.03 -9.45
N LEU A 128 19.32 11.31 -9.27
CA LEU A 128 20.68 11.81 -9.48
C LEU A 128 21.14 11.63 -10.94
N VAL A 129 20.63 10.60 -11.62
CA VAL A 129 20.89 10.32 -13.04
C VAL A 129 19.58 9.87 -13.68
N ARG A 130 19.19 10.43 -14.82
CA ARG A 130 17.95 10.02 -15.52
C ARG A 130 18.03 10.20 -17.03
N ASN A 131 18.61 9.22 -17.72
CA ASN A 131 18.80 9.24 -19.16
C ASN A 131 18.04 8.10 -19.87
N SER A 132 18.30 7.89 -21.16
CA SER A 132 17.63 6.87 -21.97
C SER A 132 17.92 5.43 -21.54
N ARG A 133 18.99 5.19 -20.77
CA ARG A 133 19.49 3.86 -20.39
C ARG A 133 19.54 3.62 -18.88
N TRP A 134 19.78 4.67 -18.08
CA TRP A 134 19.99 4.58 -16.64
C TRP A 134 19.14 5.57 -15.86
N ASP A 135 18.62 5.11 -14.73
CA ASP A 135 17.91 5.87 -13.71
C ASP A 135 18.59 5.58 -12.35
N LEU A 136 19.01 6.61 -11.61
CA LEU A 136 19.59 6.50 -10.27
C LEU A 136 18.77 7.36 -9.32
N GLY A 137 18.02 6.73 -8.44
CA GLY A 137 17.20 7.38 -7.42
C GLY A 137 17.83 7.21 -6.03
N VAL A 138 17.68 8.23 -5.19
CA VAL A 138 18.00 8.18 -3.75
C VAL A 138 16.87 8.77 -2.94
N VAL A 139 16.62 8.19 -1.76
CA VAL A 139 15.72 8.72 -0.73
C VAL A 139 16.42 8.66 0.61
N LEU A 140 16.28 9.72 1.42
CA LEU A 140 16.76 9.78 2.80
C LEU A 140 15.69 10.42 3.68
N GLY A 141 15.57 9.97 4.92
CA GLY A 141 14.64 10.56 5.87
C GLY A 141 14.68 9.89 7.23
N GLY A 142 13.60 10.07 7.96
CA GLY A 142 13.40 9.43 9.25
C GLY A 142 11.96 9.57 9.72
N GLY A 143 11.65 8.93 10.84
CA GLY A 143 10.32 8.95 11.43
C GLY A 143 10.33 8.68 12.92
N TYR A 144 9.13 8.63 13.48
CA TYR A 144 8.80 8.26 14.84
C TYR A 144 7.70 7.20 14.78
N SER A 145 7.86 6.03 15.42
CA SER A 145 6.80 5.03 15.57
C SER A 145 6.67 4.52 17.00
N GLY A 146 5.53 4.78 17.64
CA GLY A 146 5.28 4.37 19.03
C GLY A 146 3.95 4.83 19.61
N ASN A 147 3.75 4.57 20.91
CA ASN A 147 2.51 4.86 21.64
C ASN A 147 2.46 6.23 22.34
N SER A 148 3.57 6.97 22.38
CA SER A 148 3.70 8.26 23.07
C SER A 148 4.32 9.30 22.14
N PRO A 149 3.52 9.98 21.29
CA PRO A 149 4.00 10.79 20.17
C PRO A 149 5.19 11.69 20.53
N PHE A 150 6.35 11.43 19.92
CA PHE A 150 7.64 12.10 20.13
C PHE A 150 8.26 12.00 21.55
N GLY A 151 7.61 11.31 22.49
CA GLY A 151 8.02 11.19 23.91
C GLY A 151 8.95 10.02 24.26
N ASP A 152 9.15 9.04 23.37
CA ASP A 152 10.17 7.99 23.53
C ASP A 152 11.28 8.19 22.49
N SER A 153 12.53 8.31 22.94
CA SER A 153 13.69 8.48 22.06
C SER A 153 14.03 7.21 21.26
N ARG A 154 13.60 6.03 21.71
CA ARG A 154 13.79 4.73 21.05
C ARG A 154 12.80 4.48 19.91
N ALA A 155 11.76 5.31 19.80
CA ALA A 155 10.76 5.25 18.74
C ALA A 155 11.18 6.02 17.48
N TYR A 156 12.26 6.80 17.51
CA TYR A 156 12.80 7.46 16.32
C TYR A 156 13.59 6.47 15.47
N TYR A 157 13.40 6.53 14.14
CA TYR A 157 14.03 5.61 13.20
C TYR A 157 14.50 6.31 11.93
N GLY A 158 15.53 5.75 11.28
CA GLY A 158 16.05 6.24 10.00
C GLY A 158 15.38 5.58 8.79
N LEU A 159 15.34 6.29 7.67
CA LEU A 159 14.89 5.81 6.37
C LEU A 159 15.95 6.09 5.30
N GLY A 160 16.24 5.11 4.46
CA GLY A 160 17.14 5.24 3.33
C GLY A 160 16.77 4.31 2.20
N HIS A 161 16.91 4.78 0.95
CA HIS A 161 16.74 3.96 -0.23
C HIS A 161 17.68 4.42 -1.34
N ILE A 162 18.26 3.46 -2.06
CA ILE A 162 19.01 3.68 -3.30
C ILE A 162 18.48 2.72 -4.36
N GLN A 163 18.18 3.23 -5.56
CA GLN A 163 17.77 2.42 -6.73
C GLN A 163 18.66 2.73 -7.93
N LEU A 164 19.21 1.69 -8.55
CA LEU A 164 19.84 1.74 -9.86
C LEU A 164 19.00 0.97 -10.88
N GLY A 165 18.27 1.72 -11.70
CA GLY A 165 17.47 1.20 -12.80
C GLY A 165 18.21 1.23 -14.13
N ARG A 166 18.15 0.13 -14.88
CA ARG A 166 18.62 0.03 -16.26
C ARG A 166 17.44 -0.22 -17.19
N ARG A 167 17.19 0.71 -18.10
CA ARG A 167 16.21 0.56 -19.18
C ARG A 167 16.74 -0.43 -20.21
N ILE A 168 15.93 -1.46 -20.47
CA ILE A 168 16.19 -2.53 -21.44
C ILE A 168 15.45 -2.21 -22.76
N SER A 169 14.25 -1.64 -22.65
CA SER A 169 13.46 -1.17 -23.79
C SER A 169 12.73 0.14 -23.43
N SER A 170 11.81 0.60 -24.27
CA SER A 170 10.88 1.70 -23.94
C SER A 170 9.77 1.30 -22.94
N LYS A 171 9.66 0.00 -22.62
CA LYS A 171 8.68 -0.56 -21.68
C LYS A 171 9.32 -1.32 -20.53
N ASP A 172 10.52 -1.86 -20.73
CA ASP A 172 11.16 -2.79 -19.81
C ASP A 172 12.33 -2.14 -19.07
N GLN A 173 12.35 -2.26 -17.75
CA GLN A 173 13.42 -1.80 -16.87
C GLN A 173 13.80 -2.92 -15.90
N PHE A 174 15.09 -3.02 -15.57
CA PHE A 174 15.57 -3.87 -14.47
C PHE A 174 16.23 -2.99 -13.42
N ASP A 175 15.85 -3.20 -12.18
CA ASP A 175 16.22 -2.39 -11.02
C ASP A 175 16.99 -3.23 -10.00
N VAL A 176 17.97 -2.62 -9.36
CA VAL A 176 18.62 -3.13 -8.14
C VAL A 176 18.46 -2.06 -7.08
N THR A 177 18.04 -2.44 -5.87
CA THR A 177 17.80 -1.52 -4.76
C THR A 177 18.57 -1.90 -3.51
N LEU A 178 18.73 -0.93 -2.61
CA LEU A 178 19.17 -1.14 -1.24
C LEU A 178 18.27 -0.28 -0.34
N ASP A 179 17.52 -0.95 0.51
CA ASP A 179 16.43 -0.38 1.30
C ASP A 179 16.75 -0.48 2.80
N TYR A 180 16.67 0.63 3.52
CA TYR A 180 16.81 0.67 4.97
C TYR A 180 15.59 1.35 5.59
N ILE A 181 14.85 0.59 6.39
CA ILE A 181 13.66 1.05 7.10
C ILE A 181 13.84 0.68 8.57
N GLY A 182 14.23 1.65 9.40
CA GLY A 182 14.52 1.40 10.81
C GLY A 182 13.31 1.00 11.66
N ASN A 183 12.08 1.14 11.13
CA ASN A 183 10.86 0.57 11.70
C ASN A 183 10.32 -0.64 10.92
N GLY A 184 11.09 -1.20 9.98
CA GLY A 184 10.64 -2.31 9.12
C GLY A 184 10.21 -3.55 9.92
N GLY A 185 9.21 -4.28 9.39
CA GLY A 185 8.72 -5.52 10.00
C GLY A 185 9.75 -6.66 10.00
N LEU A 186 10.66 -6.66 9.03
CA LEU A 186 11.78 -7.61 8.88
C LEU A 186 13.10 -6.86 8.96
N MET A 187 14.04 -7.32 9.79
CA MET A 187 15.44 -6.86 9.82
C MET A 187 15.61 -5.31 9.86
N PRO A 188 15.00 -4.61 10.83
CA PRO A 188 15.09 -3.14 10.95
C PRO A 188 16.52 -2.61 11.19
N ASP A 189 17.45 -3.52 11.55
CA ASP A 189 18.84 -3.26 11.89
C ASP A 189 19.80 -3.28 10.70
N VAL A 190 19.40 -3.82 9.53
CA VAL A 190 20.28 -3.95 8.36
C VAL A 190 19.60 -3.51 7.06
N PRO A 191 20.34 -2.88 6.12
CA PRO A 191 19.82 -2.62 4.79
C PRO A 191 19.50 -3.92 4.04
N LEU A 192 18.30 -4.00 3.48
CA LEU A 192 17.80 -5.10 2.67
C LEU A 192 18.13 -4.85 1.18
N PRO A 193 18.82 -5.79 0.50
CA PRO A 193 19.01 -5.70 -0.94
C PRO A 193 17.71 -6.07 -1.67
N GLY A 194 17.40 -5.35 -2.74
CA GLY A 194 16.28 -5.65 -3.62
C GLY A 194 16.67 -5.71 -5.09
N PHE A 195 15.77 -6.27 -5.89
CA PHE A 195 15.85 -6.29 -7.34
C PHE A 195 14.45 -6.39 -7.93
N GLY A 196 14.25 -5.90 -9.15
CA GLY A 196 12.97 -6.02 -9.83
C GLY A 196 13.10 -5.95 -11.34
N TRP A 197 12.23 -6.69 -12.04
CA TRP A 197 11.96 -6.43 -13.45
C TRP A 197 10.61 -5.74 -13.58
N GLU A 198 10.58 -4.58 -14.23
CA GLU A 198 9.40 -3.77 -14.45
C GLU A 198 9.03 -3.76 -15.94
N HIS A 199 7.74 -3.94 -16.24
CA HIS A 199 7.15 -3.80 -17.56
C HIS A 199 6.04 -2.75 -17.55
N ARG A 200 6.19 -1.72 -18.38
CA ARG A 200 5.22 -0.63 -18.63
C ARG A 200 4.57 -0.80 -20.00
N GLY A 201 3.68 -1.78 -20.11
CA GLY A 201 2.72 -1.82 -21.20
C GLY A 201 1.74 -0.65 -21.09
N LYS A 202 1.25 -0.18 -22.25
CA LYS A 202 0.05 0.69 -22.30
C LYS A 202 -1.09 0.04 -21.52
N GLU A 203 -1.16 -1.29 -21.71
CA GLU A 203 -2.21 -2.08 -21.14
C GLU A 203 -1.81 -2.72 -19.80
N ALA A 204 -0.63 -3.35 -19.69
CA ALA A 204 -0.14 -4.03 -18.48
C ALA A 204 0.88 -3.21 -17.74
N PHE A 205 0.77 -3.17 -16.42
CA PHE A 205 1.94 -2.94 -15.59
C PHE A 205 2.23 -4.19 -14.78
N TRP A 206 3.51 -4.56 -14.69
CA TRP A 206 3.97 -5.45 -13.63
C TRP A 206 5.39 -5.08 -13.20
N ARG A 207 5.68 -5.32 -11.92
CA ARG A 207 7.01 -5.35 -11.32
C ARG A 207 7.12 -6.69 -10.62
N LEU A 208 8.14 -7.47 -10.92
CA LEU A 208 8.37 -8.78 -10.30
C LEU A 208 9.77 -8.84 -9.72
N GLY A 209 9.92 -9.24 -8.46
CA GLY A 209 11.21 -9.13 -7.76
C GLY A 209 11.16 -9.33 -6.24
N TYR A 210 12.04 -8.62 -5.54
CA TYR A 210 12.13 -8.60 -4.09
C TYR A 210 12.55 -7.19 -3.61
N PRO A 211 11.97 -6.63 -2.53
CA PRO A 211 10.91 -7.24 -1.71
C PRO A 211 9.51 -7.14 -2.32
N THR A 212 9.30 -6.37 -3.40
CA THR A 212 7.96 -6.05 -3.93
C THR A 212 7.65 -6.68 -5.28
N ASP A 213 6.47 -7.30 -5.35
CA ASP A 213 5.76 -7.70 -6.57
C ASP A 213 4.51 -6.82 -6.75
N GLU A 214 4.27 -6.33 -7.96
CA GLU A 214 3.07 -5.57 -8.33
C GLU A 214 2.57 -6.03 -9.70
N ILE A 215 1.25 -6.21 -9.85
CA ILE A 215 0.59 -6.52 -11.11
C ILE A 215 -0.64 -5.61 -11.24
N ARG A 216 -0.74 -4.84 -12.34
CA ARG A 216 -1.95 -4.07 -12.68
C ARG A 216 -2.48 -4.50 -14.03
N LEU A 217 -3.70 -5.01 -14.03
CA LEU A 217 -4.40 -5.51 -15.21
C LEU A 217 -5.71 -4.77 -15.47
N HIS A 218 -6.20 -4.81 -16.71
CA HIS A 218 -7.48 -4.21 -17.11
C HIS A 218 -8.10 -4.99 -18.29
N PRO A 219 -8.57 -6.23 -18.11
CA PRO A 219 -8.94 -7.17 -19.19
C PRO A 219 -9.94 -6.63 -20.20
N VAL A 220 -10.78 -5.68 -19.76
CA VAL A 220 -11.70 -4.94 -20.61
C VAL A 220 -11.74 -3.49 -20.13
N PRO A 221 -12.13 -2.51 -20.97
CA PRO A 221 -12.11 -1.08 -20.62
C PRO A 221 -12.99 -0.64 -19.44
N ARG A 222 -13.69 -1.55 -18.76
CA ARG A 222 -14.47 -1.26 -17.54
C ARG A 222 -13.98 -1.99 -16.30
N VAL A 223 -13.02 -2.91 -16.40
CA VAL A 223 -12.55 -3.70 -15.25
C VAL A 223 -11.07 -3.43 -15.04
N GLY A 224 -10.67 -3.11 -13.81
CA GLY A 224 -9.28 -3.02 -13.40
C GLY A 224 -8.98 -4.01 -12.27
N PHE A 225 -7.77 -4.56 -12.27
CA PHE A 225 -7.23 -5.41 -11.22
C PHE A 225 -5.89 -4.85 -10.74
N ILE A 226 -5.66 -4.87 -9.44
CA ILE A 226 -4.35 -4.59 -8.82
C ILE A 226 -4.04 -5.76 -7.90
N GLY A 227 -2.89 -6.40 -8.08
CA GLY A 227 -2.27 -7.30 -7.11
C GLY A 227 -0.96 -6.66 -6.63
N TYR A 228 -0.72 -6.68 -5.33
CA TYR A 228 0.54 -6.25 -4.74
C TYR A 228 0.94 -7.20 -3.62
N TYR A 229 2.22 -7.47 -3.50
CA TYR A 229 2.81 -8.26 -2.43
C TYR A 229 4.16 -7.66 -2.04
N GLU A 230 4.39 -7.52 -0.74
CA GLU A 230 5.65 -7.06 -0.18
C GLU A 230 6.14 -8.09 0.83
N ALA A 231 7.24 -8.74 0.46
CA ALA A 231 7.71 -9.92 1.13
C ALA A 231 8.24 -9.61 2.54
N PRO A 232 7.90 -10.41 3.56
CA PRO A 232 7.10 -11.65 3.50
C PRO A 232 5.67 -11.51 4.08
N ILE A 233 5.15 -10.29 4.27
CA ILE A 233 4.03 -10.00 5.19
C ILE A 233 2.82 -9.36 4.52
N ASP A 234 3.02 -8.40 3.63
CA ASP A 234 1.94 -7.56 3.14
C ASP A 234 1.42 -8.02 1.78
N GLY A 235 0.11 -7.98 1.61
CA GLY A 235 -0.57 -8.38 0.39
C GLY A 235 -1.82 -7.56 0.13
N ARG A 236 -2.12 -7.28 -1.14
CA ARG A 236 -3.32 -6.55 -1.56
C ARG A 236 -3.87 -7.12 -2.86
N ALA A 237 -5.19 -7.19 -2.96
CA ALA A 237 -5.90 -7.46 -4.22
C ALA A 237 -7.10 -6.51 -4.37
N GLU A 238 -7.10 -5.66 -5.40
CA GLU A 238 -8.21 -4.76 -5.75
C GLU A 238 -8.86 -5.20 -7.06
N VAL A 239 -10.19 -5.20 -7.12
CA VAL A 239 -10.99 -5.30 -8.35
C VAL A 239 -11.88 -4.08 -8.45
N SER A 240 -11.81 -3.35 -9.57
CA SER A 240 -12.63 -2.16 -9.83
C SER A 240 -13.49 -2.32 -11.09
N TYR A 241 -14.71 -1.80 -11.05
CA TYR A 241 -15.64 -1.75 -12.18
C TYR A 241 -16.10 -0.32 -12.47
N ARG A 242 -15.82 0.18 -13.67
CA ARG A 242 -16.29 1.48 -14.17
C ARG A 242 -17.77 1.40 -14.56
N ILE A 243 -18.62 1.95 -13.70
CA ILE A 243 -20.07 2.02 -13.89
C ILE A 243 -20.38 3.01 -15.02
N ILE A 244 -19.89 4.25 -14.88
CA ILE A 244 -19.91 5.33 -15.88
C ILE A 244 -18.59 6.10 -15.81
N LYS A 245 -18.37 7.09 -16.70
CA LYS A 245 -17.17 7.95 -16.62
C LYS A 245 -17.14 8.66 -15.26
N GLY A 246 -16.07 8.48 -14.50
CA GLY A 246 -15.88 9.09 -13.19
C GLY A 246 -16.55 8.39 -12.01
N LEU A 247 -17.29 7.29 -12.22
CA LEU A 247 -17.93 6.51 -11.15
C LEU A 247 -17.58 5.04 -11.26
N TYR A 248 -17.04 4.49 -10.17
CA TYR A 248 -16.55 3.13 -10.08
C TYR A 248 -17.13 2.43 -8.85
N GLY A 249 -17.46 1.15 -8.97
CA GLY A 249 -17.56 0.25 -7.83
C GLY A 249 -16.23 -0.48 -7.66
N PHE A 250 -15.89 -0.88 -6.44
CA PHE A 250 -14.70 -1.68 -6.19
C PHE A 250 -14.90 -2.69 -5.05
N ALA A 251 -14.06 -3.71 -5.04
CA ALA A 251 -13.80 -4.58 -3.91
C ALA A 251 -12.28 -4.65 -3.69
N ASP A 252 -11.83 -4.62 -2.44
CA ASP A 252 -10.42 -4.60 -2.08
C ASP A 252 -10.18 -5.57 -0.91
N PHE A 253 -9.09 -6.33 -0.99
CA PHE A 253 -8.55 -7.13 0.09
C PHE A 253 -7.17 -6.61 0.42
N GLN A 254 -6.84 -6.50 1.71
CA GLN A 254 -5.53 -6.03 2.14
C GLN A 254 -5.12 -6.67 3.47
N ASN A 255 -3.87 -7.12 3.55
CA ASN A 255 -3.19 -7.43 4.79
C ASN A 255 -2.42 -6.20 5.28
N TYR A 256 -2.31 -6.13 6.60
CA TYR A 256 -1.60 -5.10 7.32
C TYR A 256 -0.65 -5.71 8.32
N PHE A 257 0.59 -5.23 8.33
CA PHE A 257 1.56 -5.53 9.37
C PHE A 257 2.37 -4.26 9.71
N GLU A 258 2.19 -3.72 10.92
CA GLU A 258 2.80 -2.46 11.35
C GLU A 258 3.53 -2.62 12.69
N GLY A 259 4.75 -2.08 12.82
CA GLY A 259 5.55 -2.12 14.04
C GLY A 259 5.60 -0.77 14.77
N TYR A 260 5.60 -0.81 16.11
CA TYR A 260 5.63 0.38 16.97
C TYR A 260 6.50 0.14 18.22
N THR A 261 7.32 1.12 18.60
CA THR A 261 8.07 1.07 19.87
C THR A 261 7.16 1.44 21.03
N ILE A 262 7.08 0.58 22.05
CA ILE A 262 6.26 0.79 23.24
C ILE A 262 7.14 1.23 24.41
N ASN A 263 6.81 2.37 25.01
CA ASN A 263 7.60 2.96 26.10
C ASN A 263 7.76 2.07 27.35
N THR A 264 6.80 1.17 27.62
CA THR A 264 6.85 0.20 28.72
C THR A 264 7.56 -1.12 28.39
N TYR A 265 7.88 -1.37 27.13
CA TYR A 265 8.55 -2.61 26.72
C TYR A 265 10.08 -2.51 26.93
N PRO A 266 10.74 -3.66 27.23
CA PRO A 266 12.20 -3.78 27.22
C PRO A 266 12.82 -3.25 25.92
N ASP A 267 14.08 -2.84 25.98
CA ASP A 267 14.78 -2.31 24.82
C ASP A 267 14.75 -3.30 23.63
N GLN A 268 14.60 -2.74 22.43
CA GLN A 268 14.45 -3.44 21.16
C GLN A 268 13.15 -4.26 20.98
N GLN A 269 12.29 -4.40 22.00
CA GLN A 269 10.96 -4.97 21.81
C GLN A 269 9.97 -3.93 21.25
N ARG A 270 9.30 -4.32 20.17
CA ARG A 270 8.24 -3.57 19.49
C ARG A 270 6.92 -4.32 19.62
N LEU A 271 5.82 -3.58 19.58
CA LEU A 271 4.48 -4.12 19.35
C LEU A 271 4.21 -4.12 17.85
N PHE A 272 3.75 -5.25 17.33
CA PHE A 272 3.29 -5.40 15.97
C PHE A 272 1.78 -5.59 15.97
N MET A 273 1.12 -4.88 15.06
CA MET A 273 -0.29 -5.04 14.77
C MET A 273 -0.41 -5.70 13.39
N GLU A 274 -0.97 -6.91 13.37
CA GLU A 274 -1.32 -7.63 12.14
C GLU A 274 -2.84 -7.68 11.99
N PHE A 275 -3.36 -7.42 10.80
CA PHE A 275 -4.76 -7.72 10.46
C PHE A 275 -4.99 -7.89 8.96
N SER A 276 -6.04 -8.62 8.61
CA SER A 276 -6.58 -8.69 7.26
C SER A 276 -7.88 -7.88 7.17
N ARG A 277 -8.17 -7.30 6.00
CA ARG A 277 -9.46 -6.67 5.74
C ARG A 277 -9.98 -6.95 4.34
N ILE A 278 -11.30 -6.92 4.21
CA ILE A 278 -12.00 -6.89 2.92
C ILE A 278 -13.03 -5.77 2.92
N GLU A 279 -13.06 -4.97 1.86
CA GLU A 279 -14.02 -3.87 1.66
C GLU A 279 -14.66 -3.90 0.29
N ALA A 280 -15.85 -3.31 0.20
CA ALA A 280 -16.49 -2.97 -1.06
C ALA A 280 -17.09 -1.56 -0.97
N GLY A 281 -17.03 -0.80 -2.07
CA GLY A 281 -17.38 0.60 -2.04
C GLY A 281 -17.62 1.24 -3.41
N ILE A 282 -17.87 2.55 -3.36
CA ILE A 282 -18.07 3.41 -4.51
C ILE A 282 -16.99 4.50 -4.51
N ARG A 283 -16.42 4.76 -5.69
CA ARG A 283 -15.33 5.71 -5.93
C ARG A 283 -15.72 6.70 -7.02
N VAL A 284 -15.55 7.98 -6.75
CA VAL A 284 -15.81 9.11 -7.64
C VAL A 284 -14.48 9.76 -8.01
N ILE A 285 -14.15 9.73 -9.30
CA ILE A 285 -12.91 10.31 -9.85
C ILE A 285 -13.26 11.51 -10.72
N HIS A 286 -12.83 12.70 -10.30
CA HIS A 286 -12.98 13.95 -11.04
C HIS A 286 -11.59 14.50 -11.40
N GLU A 287 -11.03 14.01 -12.50
CA GLU A 287 -9.71 14.43 -12.98
C GLU A 287 -9.70 15.91 -13.42
N PRO A 288 -8.63 16.67 -13.14
CA PRO A 288 -7.42 16.26 -12.42
C PRO A 288 -7.55 16.37 -10.88
N LEU A 289 -8.63 16.97 -10.36
CA LEU A 289 -8.69 17.55 -9.01
C LEU A 289 -8.73 16.53 -7.86
N PHE A 290 -9.66 15.58 -7.89
CA PHE A 290 -9.91 14.71 -6.75
C PHE A 290 -10.39 13.31 -7.11
N ASP A 291 -10.17 12.38 -6.18
CA ASP A 291 -10.58 10.99 -6.24
C ASP A 291 -11.00 10.57 -4.83
N ILE A 292 -12.30 10.32 -4.63
CA ILE A 292 -12.93 10.12 -3.32
C ILE A 292 -13.67 8.78 -3.34
N SER A 293 -13.56 7.98 -2.28
CA SER A 293 -14.39 6.79 -2.10
C SER A 293 -14.98 6.66 -0.70
N VAL A 294 -16.10 5.96 -0.62
CA VAL A 294 -16.70 5.45 0.62
C VAL A 294 -16.85 3.94 0.50
N ALA A 295 -16.53 3.21 1.56
CA ALA A 295 -16.58 1.76 1.61
C ALA A 295 -17.19 1.24 2.92
N LEU A 296 -17.77 0.05 2.82
CA LEU A 296 -18.07 -0.80 3.97
C LEU A 296 -17.12 -1.99 3.91
N GLY A 297 -16.57 -2.38 5.05
CA GLY A 297 -15.64 -3.50 5.12
C GLY A 297 -15.77 -4.34 6.38
N TYR A 298 -14.90 -5.34 6.45
CA TYR A 298 -14.80 -6.29 7.55
C TYR A 298 -13.32 -6.58 7.81
N ALA A 299 -12.85 -6.25 9.00
CA ALA A 299 -11.50 -6.51 9.47
C ALA A 299 -11.49 -7.80 10.31
N PHE A 300 -10.48 -8.63 10.12
CA PHE A 300 -10.37 -9.97 10.70
C PHE A 300 -8.90 -10.36 10.92
N ASN A 301 -8.66 -11.42 11.69
CA ASN A 301 -7.31 -11.83 12.12
C ASN A 301 -6.54 -10.69 12.81
N GLN A 302 -7.23 -9.85 13.60
CA GLN A 302 -6.63 -8.70 14.27
C GLN A 302 -5.79 -9.15 15.47
N GLU A 303 -4.49 -9.32 15.26
CA GLU A 303 -3.54 -9.85 16.25
C GLU A 303 -2.47 -8.82 16.60
N PHE A 304 -2.18 -8.75 17.90
CA PHE A 304 -1.11 -7.93 18.46
C PHE A 304 -0.03 -8.84 19.00
N MET A 305 1.21 -8.61 18.59
CA MET A 305 2.37 -9.43 18.92
C MET A 305 3.52 -8.56 19.41
N SER A 306 4.37 -9.08 20.29
CA SER A 306 5.61 -8.40 20.69
C SER A 306 6.83 -9.14 20.15
N GLY A 307 7.91 -8.43 19.85
CA GLY A 307 9.15 -9.05 19.38
C GLY A 307 10.16 -8.01 18.91
N PHE A 308 11.31 -8.47 18.40
CA PHE A 308 12.24 -7.57 17.71
C PHE A 308 11.76 -7.30 16.28
N ASP A 309 11.37 -8.36 15.58
CA ASP A 309 10.87 -8.36 14.20
C ASP A 309 10.08 -9.66 13.93
N ILE A 310 9.55 -9.82 12.70
CA ILE A 310 8.71 -10.97 12.30
C ILE A 310 9.30 -12.36 12.58
N ARG A 311 10.62 -12.48 12.76
CA ARG A 311 11.30 -13.76 13.04
C ARG A 311 11.15 -14.19 14.50
N SER A 312 10.61 -13.34 15.37
CA SER A 312 10.71 -13.44 16.83
C SER A 312 9.44 -12.99 17.58
N LEU A 313 8.27 -13.09 16.93
CA LEU A 313 7.00 -12.61 17.46
C LEU A 313 6.40 -13.52 18.53
N GLN A 314 5.77 -12.91 19.53
CA GLN A 314 5.00 -13.56 20.60
C GLN A 314 3.62 -12.89 20.73
N PRO A 315 2.50 -13.63 20.55
CA PRO A 315 1.15 -13.09 20.70
C PRO A 315 0.93 -12.42 22.07
N GLN A 316 0.33 -11.22 22.05
CA GLN A 316 -0.03 -10.42 23.22
C GLN A 316 -1.55 -10.37 23.41
N ALA A 317 -2.27 -10.00 22.35
CA ALA A 317 -3.72 -9.90 22.36
C ALA A 317 -4.30 -10.16 20.97
N GLN A 318 -5.60 -10.43 20.92
CA GLN A 318 -6.35 -10.59 19.67
C GLN A 318 -7.70 -9.90 19.81
N ILE A 319 -8.02 -9.02 18.85
CA ILE A 319 -9.31 -8.35 18.78
C ILE A 319 -10.24 -9.19 17.90
N ALA A 320 -11.51 -9.28 18.29
CA ALA A 320 -12.52 -9.98 17.52
C ALA A 320 -12.83 -9.24 16.20
N ASN A 321 -13.05 -9.99 15.11
CA ASN A 321 -13.37 -9.44 13.81
C ASN A 321 -14.55 -8.45 13.84
N ALA A 322 -14.42 -7.31 13.17
CA ALA A 322 -15.37 -6.20 13.20
C ALA A 322 -15.75 -5.69 11.79
N PRO A 323 -17.00 -5.29 11.54
CA PRO A 323 -17.33 -4.47 10.38
C PRO A 323 -16.88 -3.02 10.60
N TYR A 324 -16.54 -2.33 9.51
CA TYR A 324 -16.06 -0.95 9.53
C TYR A 324 -16.64 -0.09 8.40
N VAL A 325 -16.53 1.22 8.56
CA VAL A 325 -16.74 2.22 7.50
C VAL A 325 -15.41 2.88 7.19
N ALA A 326 -15.10 3.04 5.90
CA ALA A 326 -13.89 3.73 5.47
C ALA A 326 -14.18 4.80 4.42
N PHE A 327 -13.40 5.87 4.46
CA PHE A 327 -13.35 6.88 3.41
C PHE A 327 -11.93 6.94 2.86
N LEU A 328 -11.81 7.28 1.59
CA LEU A 328 -10.54 7.72 1.02
C LEU A 328 -10.75 9.03 0.29
N ILE A 329 -9.83 9.95 0.48
CA ILE A 329 -9.76 11.24 -0.19
C ILE A 329 -8.37 11.33 -0.81
N ARG A 330 -8.29 11.61 -2.12
CA ARG A 330 -7.06 11.93 -2.80
C ARG A 330 -7.15 13.31 -3.42
N GLY A 331 -6.22 14.18 -3.03
CA GLY A 331 -6.05 15.51 -3.60
C GLY A 331 -4.85 15.55 -4.55
N LYS A 332 -4.97 16.38 -5.59
CA LYS A 332 -3.91 16.74 -6.52
C LYS A 332 -3.94 18.26 -6.71
N PHE A 333 -2.77 18.90 -6.60
CA PHE A 333 -2.63 20.35 -6.56
C PHE A 333 -1.58 20.82 -7.57
#